data_AF-A0A958M8U6-F1
#
_entry.id   AF-A0A958M8U6-F1
#
_cell.length_a   1.000
_cell.length_b   1.000
_cell.length_c   1.000
_cell.angle_alpha   90.00
_cell.angle_beta   90.00
_cell.angle_gamma   90.00
#
_symmetry.space_group_name_H-M   'P 1'
#
loop_
_entity.id
_entity.type
_entity.pdbx_description
1 polymer ?
#
loop_
_entity_poly.entity_id
_entity_poly.type
_entity_poly.pdbx_seq_one_letter_code
_entity_poly.pdbx_strand_id
1 'polypeptide(L)'
;MKTIAYLLILLLSSFIVKAQSGDQEAIKQAATDYMESYYASNTPQMERAIHHEVAKRHIVEREGFQMVKNMGYTELVSLTKLDGKKWAKEKDQPLKVTVEIL
;
A
#
# COMPACT_ATOMS: atom_id res chain seq x y z
N MET A 1 5.25 7.22 49.15
CA MET A 1 4.94 8.18 48.06
C MET A 1 5.67 7.86 46.76
N LYS A 2 6.99 7.56 46.77
CA LYS A 2 7.76 7.23 45.55
C LYS A 2 7.30 5.95 44.85
N THR A 3 6.91 4.92 45.60
CA THR A 3 6.36 3.65 45.09
C THR A 3 5.04 3.81 44.33
N ILE A 4 4.16 4.71 44.80
CA ILE A 4 2.90 5.04 44.11
C ILE A 4 3.17 5.79 42.81
N ALA A 5 4.17 6.68 42.80
CA ALA A 5 4.60 7.38 41.59
C ALA A 5 5.17 6.43 40.52
N TYR A 6 5.97 5.43 40.90
CA TYR A 6 6.48 4.42 39.96
C TYR A 6 5.37 3.52 39.40
N LEU A 7 4.36 3.15 40.20
CA LEU A 7 3.19 2.39 39.75
C LEU A 7 2.32 3.18 38.76
N LEU A 8 2.16 4.49 38.98
CA LEU A 8 1.46 5.39 38.05
C LEU A 8 2.21 5.52 36.72
N ILE A 9 3.53 5.64 36.74
CA ILE A 9 4.35 5.73 35.50
C ILE A 9 4.24 4.44 34.67
N LEU A 10 4.23 3.27 35.31
CA LEU A 10 4.09 1.96 34.63
C LEU A 10 2.69 1.75 34.03
N LEU A 11 1.65 2.24 34.69
CA LEU A 11 0.28 2.21 34.16
C LEU A 11 0.10 3.14 32.95
N LEU A 12 0.76 4.30 32.94
CA LEU A 12 0.72 5.24 31.82
C LEU A 12 1.47 4.74 30.57
N SER A 13 2.53 3.95 30.70
CA SER A 13 3.24 3.38 29.54
C SER A 13 2.43 2.37 28.73
N SER A 14 1.38 1.78 29.32
CA SER A 14 0.55 0.76 28.67
C SER A 14 -0.38 1.31 27.58
N PHE A 15 -0.62 2.63 27.56
CA PHE A 15 -1.50 3.28 26.58
C PHE A 15 -0.80 3.62 25.26
N ILE A 16 0.53 3.52 25.20
CA ILE A 16 1.31 3.95 24.02
C ILE A 16 1.48 2.79 23.00
N VAL A 17 1.21 1.54 23.39
CA VAL A 17 1.45 0.35 22.57
C VAL A 17 0.22 -0.04 21.74
N LYS A 18 -0.28 0.87 20.89
CA LYS A 18 -1.34 0.58 19.90
C LYS A 18 -1.01 1.03 18.46
N ALA A 19 0.25 1.33 18.16
CA ALA A 19 0.67 1.77 16.83
C ALA A 19 0.39 0.72 15.73
N GLN A 20 0.59 -0.57 16.03
CA GLN A 20 0.66 -1.61 15.00
C GLN A 20 -0.69 -1.93 14.30
N SER A 21 -1.84 -1.69 14.93
CA SER A 21 -3.15 -1.98 14.31
C SER A 21 -3.63 -0.91 13.34
N GLY A 22 -3.27 0.36 13.58
CA GLY A 22 -3.63 1.47 12.67
C GLY A 22 -2.86 1.40 11.36
N ASP A 23 -1.59 1.00 11.44
CA ASP A 23 -0.71 0.91 10.28
C ASP A 23 -1.18 -0.17 9.30
N GLN A 24 -1.73 -1.30 9.77
CA GLN A 24 -2.21 -2.37 8.90
C GLN A 24 -3.38 -1.94 8.01
N GLU A 25 -4.38 -1.25 8.57
CA GLU A 25 -5.51 -0.76 7.78
C GLU A 25 -5.08 0.35 6.81
N ALA A 26 -4.16 1.23 7.22
CA ALA A 26 -3.58 2.22 6.33
C ALA A 26 -2.80 1.58 5.16
N ILE A 27 -2.03 0.52 5.42
CA ILE A 27 -1.32 -0.24 4.39
C ILE A 27 -2.30 -0.92 3.43
N LYS A 28 -3.35 -1.56 3.95
CA LYS A 28 -4.39 -2.20 3.12
C LYS A 28 -5.10 -1.19 2.23
N GLN A 29 -5.44 -0.03 2.78
CA GLN A 29 -6.08 1.04 2.04
C GLN A 29 -5.15 1.57 0.95
N ALA A 30 -3.90 1.89 1.28
CA ALA A 30 -2.91 2.35 0.31
C ALA A 30 -2.67 1.33 -0.83
N ALA A 31 -2.58 0.04 -0.51
CA ALA A 31 -2.43 -1.02 -1.50
C ALA A 31 -3.68 -1.17 -2.40
N THR A 32 -4.87 -1.02 -1.83
CA THR A 32 -6.14 -1.05 -2.57
C THR A 32 -6.26 0.14 -3.50
N ASP A 33 -6.03 1.36 -3.00
CA ASP A 33 -6.05 2.59 -3.79
C ASP A 33 -5.03 2.55 -4.93
N TYR A 34 -3.81 2.06 -4.67
CA TYR A 34 -2.80 1.83 -5.70
C TYR A 34 -3.33 0.94 -6.83
N MET A 35 -3.91 -0.21 -6.48
CA MET A 35 -4.42 -1.17 -7.46
C MET A 35 -5.61 -0.58 -8.24
N GLU A 36 -6.60 -0.02 -7.56
CA GLU A 36 -7.76 0.58 -8.21
C GLU A 36 -7.35 1.71 -9.15
N SER A 37 -6.44 2.58 -8.71
CA SER A 37 -5.94 3.69 -9.52
C SER A 37 -5.28 3.20 -10.81
N TYR A 38 -4.48 2.13 -10.72
CA TYR A 38 -3.77 1.57 -11.87
C TYR A 38 -4.72 1.01 -12.94
N TYR A 39 -5.78 0.32 -12.51
CA TYR A 39 -6.78 -0.31 -13.38
C TYR A 39 -7.85 0.67 -13.90
N ALA A 40 -8.12 1.74 -13.16
CA ALA A 40 -9.04 2.81 -13.55
C ALA A 40 -8.35 3.96 -14.31
N SER A 41 -7.03 3.88 -14.53
CA SER A 41 -6.21 4.98 -15.06
C SER A 41 -6.35 6.30 -14.26
N ASN A 42 -6.62 6.21 -12.96
CA ASN A 42 -6.82 7.36 -12.08
C ASN A 42 -5.50 7.85 -11.50
N THR A 43 -4.79 8.67 -12.28
CA THR A 43 -3.48 9.21 -11.88
C THR A 43 -3.53 10.03 -10.58
N PRO A 44 -4.48 10.96 -10.37
CA PRO A 44 -4.53 11.72 -9.11
C PRO A 44 -4.69 10.86 -7.87
N GLN A 45 -5.41 9.74 -7.95
CA GLN A 45 -5.54 8.80 -6.82
C GLN A 45 -4.24 8.00 -6.64
N MET A 46 -3.59 7.56 -7.73
CA MET A 46 -2.27 6.91 -7.68
C MET A 46 -1.26 7.78 -6.92
N GLU A 47 -1.14 9.06 -7.29
CA GLU A 47 -0.20 10.00 -6.66
C GLU A 47 -0.43 10.15 -5.15
N ARG A 48 -1.67 10.02 -4.67
CA ARG A 48 -2.00 10.06 -3.23
C ARG A 48 -1.82 8.72 -2.53
N ALA A 49 -2.00 7.62 -3.25
CA ALA A 49 -1.99 6.27 -2.69
C ALA A 49 -0.60 5.78 -2.29
N ILE A 50 0.45 6.26 -2.96
CA ILE A 50 1.82 5.77 -2.78
C ILE A 50 2.79 6.87 -2.36
N HIS A 51 3.71 6.54 -1.45
CA HIS A 51 4.79 7.43 -1.03
C HIS A 51 5.83 7.62 -2.16
N HIS A 52 6.53 8.75 -2.19
CA HIS A 52 7.57 9.01 -3.20
C HIS A 52 8.73 8.01 -3.15
N GLU A 53 8.99 7.41 -1.99
CA GLU A 53 10.02 6.38 -1.78
C GLU A 53 9.47 4.95 -1.91
N VAL A 54 8.26 4.77 -2.47
CA VAL A 54 7.70 3.43 -2.67
C VAL A 54 8.65 2.57 -3.50
N ALA A 55 8.84 1.33 -3.04
CA ALA A 55 9.61 0.32 -3.75
C ALA A 55 8.72 -0.88 -4.05
N LYS A 56 8.18 -0.94 -5.27
CA LYS A 56 7.44 -2.11 -5.75
C LYS A 56 8.39 -3.05 -6.47
N ARG A 57 8.34 -4.34 -6.13
CA ARG A 57 8.98 -5.40 -6.90
C ARG A 57 7.93 -6.17 -7.69
N HIS A 58 8.07 -6.18 -9.02
CA HIS A 58 7.24 -6.97 -9.91
C HIS A 58 8.03 -8.18 -10.39
N ILE A 59 7.58 -9.36 -9.97
CA ILE A 59 8.16 -10.64 -10.37
C ILE A 59 7.33 -11.16 -11.54
N VAL A 60 7.99 -11.37 -12.69
CA VAL A 60 7.38 -11.92 -13.89
C VAL A 60 8.02 -13.27 -14.14
N GLU A 61 7.21 -14.33 -14.11
CA GLU A 61 7.64 -15.70 -14.37
C GLU A 61 6.90 -16.24 -15.60
N ARG A 62 7.63 -16.71 -16.61
CA ARG A 62 7.09 -17.39 -17.79
C ARG A 62 8.05 -18.45 -18.28
N GLU A 63 7.59 -19.70 -18.43
CA GLU A 63 8.30 -20.78 -19.13
C GLU A 63 9.81 -20.89 -18.81
N GLY A 64 10.17 -20.90 -17.53
CA GLY A 64 11.57 -21.01 -17.08
C GLY A 64 12.37 -19.69 -17.11
N PHE A 65 11.76 -18.59 -17.55
CA PHE A 65 12.28 -17.24 -17.41
C PHE A 65 11.69 -16.54 -16.19
N GLN A 66 12.55 -16.00 -15.33
CA GLN A 66 12.17 -15.15 -14.22
C GLN A 66 12.82 -13.76 -14.41
N MET A 67 12.01 -12.72 -14.32
CA MET A 67 12.47 -11.34 -14.33
C MET A 67 11.93 -10.63 -13.10
N VAL A 68 12.82 -9.89 -12.45
CA VAL A 68 12.47 -9.00 -11.36
C VAL A 68 12.60 -7.56 -11.83
N LYS A 69 11.52 -6.81 -11.76
CA LYS A 69 11.50 -5.38 -12.05
C LYS A 69 11.22 -4.60 -10.77
N ASN A 70 12.15 -3.71 -10.41
CA ASN A 70 11.92 -2.77 -9.32
C ASN A 70 11.31 -1.49 -9.90
N MET A 71 10.24 -0.99 -9.29
CA MET A 71 9.45 0.13 -9.76
C MET A 71 9.26 1.13 -8.64
N GLY A 72 9.59 2.39 -8.92
CA GLY A 72 9.42 3.51 -7.99
C GLY A 72 8.23 4.40 -8.35
N TYR A 73 8.01 5.45 -7.55
CA TYR A 73 6.88 6.37 -7.67
C TYR A 73 6.64 6.88 -9.10
N THR A 74 7.66 7.49 -9.72
CA THR A 74 7.54 8.08 -11.06
C THR A 74 7.10 7.07 -12.11
N GLU A 75 7.60 5.84 -12.02
CA GLU A 75 7.23 4.77 -12.94
C GLU A 75 5.78 4.31 -12.72
N LEU A 76 5.34 4.17 -11.47
CA LEU A 76 3.97 3.76 -11.15
C LEU A 76 2.94 4.82 -11.60
N VAL A 77 3.23 6.10 -11.38
CA VAL A 77 2.41 7.21 -11.86
C VAL A 77 2.39 7.24 -13.40
N SER A 78 3.54 7.09 -14.05
CA SER A 78 3.63 7.06 -15.52
C SER A 78 2.83 5.91 -16.13
N LEU A 79 2.95 4.70 -15.57
CA LEU A 79 2.21 3.54 -16.05
C LEU A 79 0.71 3.63 -15.78
N THR A 80 0.28 4.47 -14.82
CA THR A 80 -1.14 4.73 -14.59
C THR A 80 -1.73 5.57 -15.70
N LYS A 81 -0.99 6.58 -16.20
CA LYS A 81 -1.38 7.49 -17.29
C LYS A 81 -1.53 6.82 -18.67
N LEU A 82 -1.00 5.62 -18.86
CA LEU A 82 -1.08 4.94 -20.16
C LEU A 82 -2.54 4.61 -20.51
N ASP A 83 -3.15 5.46 -21.33
CA ASP A 83 -4.50 5.28 -21.87
C ASP A 83 -4.55 4.09 -22.84
N GLY A 84 -5.73 3.47 -22.99
CA GLY A 84 -5.94 2.37 -23.95
C GLY A 84 -5.43 0.99 -23.51
N LYS A 85 -5.19 0.80 -22.20
CA LYS A 85 -4.90 -0.53 -21.66
C LYS A 85 -6.05 -1.50 -21.97
N LYS A 86 -5.74 -2.59 -22.70
CA LYS A 86 -6.70 -3.67 -22.99
C LYS A 86 -7.29 -4.35 -21.74
N TRP A 87 -6.62 -4.18 -20.60
CA TRP A 87 -6.99 -4.71 -19.29
C TRP A 87 -7.55 -3.63 -18.35
N ALA A 88 -7.78 -2.41 -18.84
CA ALA A 88 -8.46 -1.38 -18.05
C ALA A 88 -9.80 -1.91 -17.57
N LYS A 89 -10.14 -1.62 -16.31
CA LYS A 89 -11.40 -2.05 -15.72
C LYS A 89 -12.55 -1.37 -16.45
N GLU A 90 -13.62 -2.11 -16.70
CA GLU A 90 -14.91 -1.47 -16.96
C GLU A 90 -15.28 -0.62 -15.74
N LYS A 91 -15.88 0.55 -15.98
CA LYS A 91 -16.10 1.59 -14.96
C LYS A 91 -16.78 1.08 -13.69
N ASP A 92 -17.63 0.06 -13.82
CA ASP A 92 -18.54 -0.39 -12.75
C ASP A 92 -18.23 -1.80 -12.19
N GLN A 93 -17.17 -2.49 -12.64
CA GLN A 93 -16.82 -3.81 -12.10
C GLN A 93 -15.95 -3.70 -10.84
N PRO A 94 -16.30 -4.20 -9.65
CA PRO A 94 -15.42 -4.11 -8.48
C PRO A 94 -14.11 -4.89 -8.67
N LEU A 95 -12.98 -4.29 -8.30
CA LEU A 95 -11.69 -4.99 -8.27
C LEU A 95 -11.61 -5.80 -6.97
N LYS A 96 -11.37 -7.11 -7.07
CA LYS A 96 -11.09 -7.93 -5.87
C LYS A 96 -9.61 -7.84 -5.55
N VAL A 97 -9.28 -7.03 -4.54
CA VAL A 97 -7.90 -6.90 -4.03
C VAL A 97 -7.79 -7.68 -2.72
N THR A 98 -6.77 -8.54 -2.63
CA THR A 98 -6.38 -9.19 -1.38
C THR A 98 -5.01 -8.65 -0.99
N VAL A 99 -4.89 -8.15 0.23
CA VAL A 99 -3.65 -7.59 0.76
C VAL A 99 -3.18 -8.47 1.90
N GLU A 100 -2.00 -9.07 1.72
CA GLU A 100 -1.31 -9.83 2.74
C GLU A 100 -0.14 -8.99 3.26
N ILE A 101 -0.11 -8.76 4.56
CA ILE A 101 0.96 -8.06 5.26
C ILE A 101 1.79 -9.14 5.94
N LEU A 102 3.04 -9.29 5.51
CA LEU A 102 4.00 -10.31 5.98
C LEU A 102 4.75 -9.83 7.23
#